data_AF-A0A7Y5LMG2-F1
#
_entry.id   AF-A0A7Y5LMG2-F1
#
_cell.length_a   1.000
_cell.length_b   1.000
_cell.length_c   1.000
_cell.angle_alpha   90.00
_cell.angle_beta   90.00
_cell.angle_gamma   90.00
#
_symmetry.space_group_name_H-M   'P 1'
#
loop_
_entity.id
_entity.type
_entity.pdbx_description
1 polymer ?
#
loop_
_entity_poly.entity_id
_entity_poly.type
_entity_poly.pdbx_seq_one_letter_code
_entity_poly.pdbx_strand_id
1 'polypeptide(L)'
;MSVPSRIVLYSVAFLAIAALARFFGLTDMTFNLSLTISLIFCGMGIFIFYYGTHKTTQLFVSSLVFFAGLLIFVFDNFVLDSFSAIILPSVLLMLGFSLLIVFIEDTRKVKLLIPAVVFLLFPLIIALYKGTFVFDEFFSAIGEILSLIWVMIALIGLVLFFIYATGKKN
;
A
#
# COMPACT_ATOMS: atom_id res chain seq x y z
N MET A 1 16.73 21.38 6.96
CA MET A 1 15.30 21.08 7.26
C MET A 1 15.23 19.77 8.03
N SER A 2 14.70 19.80 9.26
CA SER A 2 14.61 18.62 10.14
C SER A 2 13.72 17.54 9.53
N VAL A 3 14.06 16.28 9.73
CA VAL A 3 13.35 15.08 9.26
C VAL A 3 11.81 15.17 9.28
N PRO A 4 11.13 15.63 10.35
CA PRO A 4 9.68 15.75 10.37
C PRO A 4 9.12 16.73 9.33
N SER A 5 9.86 17.80 8.98
CA SER A 5 9.39 18.81 8.02
C SER A 5 9.24 18.25 6.60
N ARG A 6 10.06 17.27 6.19
CA ARG A 6 9.96 16.65 4.85
C ARG A 6 8.81 15.66 4.75
N ILE A 7 8.56 14.89 5.82
CA ILE A 7 7.43 13.96 5.88
C ILE A 7 6.12 14.74 5.82
N VAL A 8 6.01 15.80 6.62
CA VAL A 8 4.83 16.69 6.59
C VAL A 8 4.70 17.34 5.21
N LEU A 9 5.79 17.81 4.60
CA LEU A 9 5.74 18.39 3.25
C LEU A 9 5.23 17.38 2.21
N TYR A 10 5.71 16.13 2.22
CA TYR A 10 5.25 15.11 1.27
C TYR A 10 3.81 14.71 1.49
N SER A 11 3.40 14.48 2.75
CA SER A 11 2.00 14.18 3.07
C SER A 11 1.06 15.34 2.69
N VAL A 12 1.48 16.59 2.92
CA VAL A 12 0.72 17.79 2.54
C VAL A 12 0.68 17.98 1.02
N ALA A 13 1.78 17.76 0.31
CA ALA A 13 1.82 17.82 -1.15
C ALA A 13 0.90 16.76 -1.77
N PHE A 14 0.89 15.55 -1.22
CA PHE A 14 0.00 14.49 -1.68
C PHE A 14 -1.48 14.78 -1.37
N LEU A 15 -1.80 15.32 -0.18
CA LEU A 15 -3.14 15.78 0.14
C LEU A 15 -3.59 16.92 -0.79
N ALA A 16 -2.70 17.83 -1.16
CA ALA A 16 -3.00 18.91 -2.10
C ALA A 16 -3.30 18.37 -3.51
N ILE A 17 -2.54 17.36 -3.98
CA ILE A 17 -2.79 16.69 -5.26
C ILE A 17 -4.14 15.96 -5.23
N ALA A 18 -4.46 15.25 -4.14
CA ALA A 18 -5.76 14.61 -3.97
C ALA A 18 -6.92 15.61 -3.94
N ALA A 19 -6.75 16.75 -3.26
CA ALA A 19 -7.73 17.82 -3.22
C ALA A 19 -7.90 18.50 -4.59
N LEU A 20 -6.83 18.64 -5.38
CA LEU A 20 -6.91 19.12 -6.77
C LEU A 20 -7.68 18.13 -7.65
N ALA A 21 -7.47 16.83 -7.50
CA ALA A 21 -8.24 15.81 -8.23
C ALA A 21 -9.75 15.92 -7.94
N ARG A 22 -10.14 16.26 -6.71
CA ARG A 22 -11.54 16.61 -6.35
C ARG A 22 -12.04 17.85 -7.08
N PHE A 23 -11.23 18.91 -7.17
CA PHE A 23 -11.63 20.16 -7.81
C PHE A 23 -11.95 19.98 -9.30
N PHE A 24 -11.29 19.03 -9.96
CA PHE A 24 -11.56 18.65 -11.36
C PHE A 24 -12.74 17.70 -11.54
N GLY A 25 -13.49 17.36 -10.48
CA GLY A 25 -14.68 16.51 -10.56
C GLY A 25 -14.39 15.06 -10.96
N LEU A 26 -13.15 14.59 -10.77
CA LEU A 26 -12.73 13.25 -11.16
C LEU A 26 -13.27 12.15 -10.22
N THR A 27 -13.71 12.50 -8.99
CA THR A 27 -14.30 11.57 -8.01
C THR A 27 -15.25 12.26 -7.02
N ASP A 28 -16.39 11.62 -6.73
CA ASP A 28 -17.23 11.95 -5.56
C ASP A 28 -16.48 11.47 -4.30
N MET A 29 -15.77 12.38 -3.62
CA MET A 29 -14.99 12.01 -2.43
C MET A 29 -15.89 11.64 -1.25
N THR A 30 -16.17 10.35 -1.09
CA THR A 30 -16.67 9.79 0.17
C THR A 30 -15.59 9.91 1.26
N PHE A 31 -16.01 9.89 2.53
CA PHE A 31 -15.08 9.86 3.66
C PHE A 31 -14.07 8.70 3.55
N ASN A 32 -14.55 7.54 3.07
CA ASN A 32 -13.75 6.34 2.85
C ASN A 32 -12.65 6.56 1.82
N LEU A 33 -12.95 7.23 0.70
CA LEU A 33 -11.96 7.54 -0.33
C LEU A 33 -10.87 8.49 0.20
N SER A 34 -11.25 9.53 0.95
CA SER A 34 -10.30 10.47 1.55
C SER A 34 -9.38 9.79 2.56
N LEU A 35 -9.93 8.91 3.41
CA LEU A 35 -9.18 8.15 4.40
C LEU A 35 -8.23 7.16 3.72
N THR A 36 -8.72 6.45 2.70
CA THR A 36 -7.94 5.54 1.85
C THR A 36 -6.72 6.23 1.25
N ILE A 37 -6.95 7.35 0.57
CA ILE A 37 -5.92 8.17 -0.06
C ILE A 37 -4.88 8.61 0.99
N SER A 38 -5.35 9.10 2.14
CA SER A 38 -4.47 9.57 3.22
C SER A 38 -3.58 8.47 3.77
N LEU A 39 -4.13 7.26 3.98
CA LEU A 39 -3.36 6.11 4.47
C LEU A 39 -2.33 5.62 3.44
N ILE A 40 -2.73 5.48 2.18
CA ILE A 40 -1.82 5.06 1.10
C ILE A 40 -0.65 6.03 1.01
N PHE A 41 -0.92 7.34 0.94
CA PHE A 41 0.14 8.33 0.78
C PHE A 41 0.99 8.51 2.04
N CYS A 42 0.39 8.48 3.23
CA CYS A 42 1.14 8.57 4.49
C CYS A 42 2.04 7.35 4.67
N GLY A 43 1.50 6.14 4.49
CA GLY A 43 2.26 4.90 4.55
C GLY A 43 3.42 4.91 3.56
N MET A 44 3.15 5.28 2.30
CA MET A 44 4.18 5.33 1.27
C MET A 44 5.24 6.42 1.51
N GLY A 45 4.84 7.62 1.95
CA GLY A 45 5.77 8.71 2.23
C GLY A 45 6.74 8.36 3.36
N ILE A 46 6.23 7.74 4.43
CA ILE A 46 7.05 7.24 5.54
C ILE A 46 7.93 6.07 5.07
N PHE A 47 7.38 5.17 4.24
CA PHE A 47 8.11 4.04 3.67
C PHE A 47 9.34 4.49 2.89
N ILE A 48 9.16 5.38 1.90
CA ILE A 48 10.25 5.91 1.07
C ILE A 48 11.31 6.59 1.93
N PHE A 49 10.90 7.27 3.00
CA PHE A 49 11.83 7.96 3.89
C PHE A 49 12.72 7.00 4.70
N TYR A 50 12.17 5.87 5.17
CA TYR A 50 12.91 4.91 5.98
C TYR A 50 13.57 3.79 5.19
N TYR A 51 13.21 3.60 3.92
CA TYR A 51 13.84 2.66 3.01
C TYR A 51 15.34 2.98 2.86
N GLY A 52 16.21 1.98 2.96
CA GLY A 52 17.67 2.12 2.94
C GLY A 52 18.29 2.71 4.21
N THR A 53 17.52 2.96 5.26
CA THR A 53 18.05 3.50 6.54
C THR A 53 18.23 2.44 7.63
N HIS A 54 17.96 1.16 7.32
CA HIS A 54 17.97 0.02 8.27
C HIS A 54 17.00 0.15 9.47
N LYS A 55 16.10 1.15 9.44
CA LYS A 55 15.06 1.36 10.46
C LYS A 55 13.86 0.45 10.23
N THR A 56 14.07 -0.85 10.48
CA THR A 56 13.12 -1.90 10.11
C THR A 56 11.74 -1.79 10.76
N THR A 57 11.64 -1.28 11.98
CA THR A 57 10.34 -1.14 12.66
C THR A 57 9.48 -0.08 11.99
N GLN A 58 10.09 1.04 11.61
CA GLN A 58 9.42 2.12 10.90
C GLN A 58 9.02 1.67 9.48
N LEU A 59 9.90 0.90 8.82
CA LEU A 59 9.59 0.28 7.53
C LEU A 59 8.36 -0.63 7.62
N PHE A 60 8.29 -1.49 8.65
CA PHE A 60 7.17 -2.40 8.89
C PHE A 60 5.86 -1.65 9.15
N VAL A 61 5.88 -0.64 10.03
CA VAL A 61 4.67 0.12 10.37
C VAL A 61 4.18 0.92 9.16
N SER A 62 5.09 1.52 8.39
CA SER A 62 4.72 2.28 7.20
C SER A 62 4.15 1.40 6.08
N SER A 63 4.68 0.19 5.88
CA SER A 63 4.09 -0.76 4.94
C SER A 63 2.70 -1.22 5.39
N LEU A 64 2.50 -1.46 6.69
CA LEU A 64 1.16 -1.79 7.22
C LEU A 64 0.15 -0.67 7.00
N VAL A 65 0.54 0.59 7.26
CA VAL A 65 -0.33 1.75 7.02
C VAL A 65 -0.69 1.87 5.53
N PHE A 66 0.29 1.64 4.64
CA PHE A 66 0.06 1.62 3.19
C PHE A 66 -0.94 0.52 2.79
N PHE A 67 -0.72 -0.71 3.23
CA PHE A 67 -1.62 -1.81 2.90
C PHE A 67 -3.01 -1.68 3.55
N ALA A 68 -3.12 -1.05 4.71
CA ALA A 68 -4.41 -0.76 5.33
C ALA A 68 -5.24 0.19 4.46
N GLY A 69 -4.59 1.20 3.87
CA GLY A 69 -5.21 2.06 2.87
C GLY A 69 -5.70 1.28 1.64
N LEU A 70 -4.86 0.39 1.09
CA LEU A 70 -5.26 -0.47 -0.03
C LEU A 70 -6.43 -1.42 0.34
N LEU A 71 -6.47 -1.92 1.57
CA LEU A 71 -7.55 -2.79 2.02
C LEU A 71 -8.89 -2.03 2.05
N ILE A 72 -8.89 -0.81 2.59
CA ILE A 72 -10.10 0.03 2.62
C ILE A 72 -10.53 0.39 1.20
N PHE A 73 -9.58 0.70 0.31
CA PHE A 73 -9.86 0.93 -1.10
C PHE A 73 -10.62 -0.23 -1.75
N VAL A 74 -10.14 -1.47 -1.53
CA VAL A 74 -10.79 -2.66 -2.09
C VAL A 74 -12.19 -2.85 -1.50
N PHE A 75 -12.37 -2.66 -0.20
CA PHE A 75 -13.69 -2.75 0.43
C PHE A 75 -14.69 -1.70 -0.06
N ASP A 76 -14.23 -0.50 -0.45
CA ASP A 76 -15.09 0.60 -0.92
C ASP A 76 -15.47 0.46 -2.40
N ASN A 77 -14.62 -0.20 -3.21
CA ASN A 77 -14.79 -0.27 -4.67
C ASN A 77 -15.27 -1.64 -5.18
N PHE A 78 -15.18 -2.70 -4.38
CA PHE A 78 -15.57 -4.04 -4.80
C PHE A 78 -16.72 -4.58 -3.94
N VAL A 79 -17.71 -5.18 -4.60
CA VAL A 79 -18.80 -5.89 -3.92
C VAL A 79 -18.24 -7.22 -3.41
N LEU A 80 -18.20 -7.37 -2.09
CA LEU A 80 -17.63 -8.54 -1.43
C LEU A 80 -18.72 -9.34 -0.73
N ASP A 81 -18.82 -10.63 -1.06
CA ASP A 81 -19.88 -11.51 -0.55
C ASP A 81 -19.87 -11.68 0.97
N SER A 82 -18.68 -11.61 1.58
CA SER A 82 -18.55 -11.74 3.04
C SER A 82 -17.30 -11.04 3.56
N PHE A 83 -17.52 -9.96 4.30
CA PHE A 83 -16.45 -9.19 4.96
C PHE A 83 -15.59 -10.05 5.90
N SER A 84 -16.23 -10.92 6.70
CA SER A 84 -15.53 -11.78 7.66
C SER A 84 -14.68 -12.86 6.99
N ALA A 85 -15.07 -13.31 5.80
CA ALA A 85 -14.33 -14.32 5.05
C ALA A 85 -13.01 -13.78 4.45
N ILE A 86 -12.90 -12.46 4.27
CA ILE A 86 -11.80 -11.80 3.55
C ILE A 86 -10.85 -11.10 4.52
N ILE A 87 -11.34 -10.57 5.64
CA ILE A 87 -10.53 -9.73 6.53
C ILE A 87 -9.29 -10.45 7.07
N LEU A 88 -9.44 -11.70 7.51
CA LEU A 88 -8.32 -12.48 8.05
C LEU A 88 -7.29 -12.81 6.97
N PRO A 89 -7.67 -13.37 5.80
CA PRO A 89 -6.76 -13.51 4.65
C PRO A 89 -6.03 -12.22 4.29
N SER A 90 -6.73 -11.09 4.23
CA SER A 90 -6.12 -9.79 3.91
C SER A 90 -5.11 -9.35 4.96
N VAL A 91 -5.45 -9.42 6.25
CA VAL A 91 -4.52 -9.04 7.34
C VAL A 91 -3.27 -9.92 7.32
N LEU A 92 -3.41 -11.21 7.06
CA LEU A 92 -2.26 -12.11 6.90
C LEU A 92 -1.40 -11.71 5.70
N LEU A 93 -1.99 -11.42 4.54
CA LEU A 93 -1.22 -10.90 3.39
C LEU A 93 -0.48 -9.61 3.74
N MET A 94 -1.15 -8.67 4.41
CA MET A 94 -0.55 -7.40 4.84
C MET A 94 0.67 -7.61 5.73
N LEU A 95 0.55 -8.50 6.72
CA LEU A 95 1.66 -8.87 7.61
C LEU A 95 2.77 -9.57 6.84
N GLY A 96 2.42 -10.50 5.95
CA GLY A 96 3.34 -11.25 5.11
C GLY A 96 4.19 -10.35 4.23
N PHE A 97 3.56 -9.46 3.45
CA PHE A 97 4.27 -8.47 2.63
C PHE A 97 5.09 -7.50 3.47
N SER A 98 4.55 -7.02 4.60
CA SER A 98 5.29 -6.10 5.47
C SER A 98 6.56 -6.74 6.06
N LEU A 99 6.49 -8.00 6.49
CA LEU A 99 7.66 -8.76 6.95
C LEU A 99 8.64 -9.06 5.81
N LEU A 100 8.13 -9.38 4.61
CA LEU A 100 8.95 -9.61 3.43
C LEU A 100 9.76 -8.36 3.07
N ILE A 101 9.13 -7.18 3.07
CA ILE A 101 9.81 -5.92 2.80
C ILE A 101 10.91 -5.65 3.83
N VAL A 102 10.64 -5.90 5.12
CA VAL A 102 11.67 -5.78 6.18
C VAL A 102 12.84 -6.72 5.96
N PHE A 103 12.57 -7.95 5.50
CA PHE A 103 13.62 -8.91 5.17
C PHE A 103 14.44 -8.47 3.94
N ILE A 104 13.81 -7.88 2.93
CA ILE A 104 14.50 -7.33 1.75
C ILE A 104 15.44 -6.18 2.15
N GLU A 105 15.01 -5.32 3.07
CA GLU A 105 15.83 -4.20 3.60
C GLU A 105 17.03 -4.69 4.43
N ASP A 106 16.87 -5.78 5.19
CA ASP A 106 17.95 -6.38 5.96
C ASP A 106 17.90 -7.92 5.90
N THR A 107 18.58 -8.46 4.89
CA THR A 107 18.63 -9.91 4.60
C THR A 107 19.29 -10.73 5.71
N ARG A 108 19.98 -10.07 6.68
CA ARG A 108 20.52 -10.75 7.87
C ARG A 108 19.40 -11.21 8.81
N LYS A 109 18.21 -10.62 8.71
CA LYS A 109 17.03 -10.97 9.52
C LYS A 109 16.26 -12.17 8.95
N VAL A 110 16.96 -13.25 8.61
CA VAL A 110 16.38 -14.48 8.03
C VAL A 110 15.23 -15.05 8.87
N LYS A 111 15.25 -14.85 10.19
CA LYS A 111 14.17 -15.25 11.10
C LYS A 111 12.80 -14.65 10.74
N LEU A 112 12.76 -13.52 10.04
CA LEU A 112 11.53 -12.87 9.57
C LEU A 112 10.99 -13.48 8.27
N LEU A 113 11.80 -14.21 7.51
CA LEU A 113 11.40 -14.81 6.24
C LEU A 113 10.37 -15.93 6.44
N ILE A 114 10.57 -16.79 7.45
CA ILE A 114 9.65 -17.89 7.76
C ILE A 114 8.23 -17.37 8.02
N PRO A 115 7.99 -16.45 8.97
CA PRO A 115 6.64 -15.93 9.19
C PRO A 115 6.11 -15.13 7.99
N ALA A 116 6.98 -14.44 7.22
CA ALA A 116 6.55 -13.76 5.99
C ALA A 116 5.96 -14.75 4.97
N VAL A 117 6.67 -15.85 4.69
CA VAL A 117 6.24 -16.89 3.76
C VAL A 117 4.96 -17.58 4.26
N VAL A 118 4.89 -17.90 5.55
CA VAL A 118 3.69 -18.51 6.14
C VAL A 118 2.48 -17.59 5.97
N PHE A 119 2.61 -16.30 6.29
CA PHE A 119 1.53 -15.33 6.15
C PHE A 119 1.14 -15.03 4.70
N LEU A 120 2.05 -15.21 3.73
CA LEU A 120 1.72 -15.10 2.31
C LEU A 120 1.01 -16.35 1.76
N LEU A 121 1.40 -17.54 2.21
CA LEU A 121 0.84 -18.81 1.71
C LEU A 121 -0.50 -19.15 2.37
N PHE A 122 -0.69 -18.81 3.64
CA PHE A 122 -1.89 -19.20 4.39
C PHE A 122 -3.20 -18.70 3.77
N PRO A 123 -3.32 -17.44 3.31
CA PRO A 123 -4.48 -16.94 2.57
C PRO A 123 -4.79 -17.74 1.30
N LEU A 124 -3.75 -18.13 0.57
CA LEU A 124 -3.88 -18.95 -0.64
C LEU A 124 -4.43 -20.35 -0.31
N ILE A 125 -3.93 -20.97 0.77
CA ILE A 125 -4.41 -22.27 1.23
C ILE A 125 -5.90 -22.19 1.64
N ILE A 126 -6.31 -21.12 2.32
CA ILE A 126 -7.73 -20.90 2.66
C ILE A 126 -8.58 -20.79 1.38
N ALA A 127 -8.13 -20.02 0.40
CA ALA A 127 -8.86 -19.83 -0.85
C ALA A 127 -9.00 -21.15 -1.64
N LEU A 128 -7.93 -21.95 -1.69
CA LEU A 128 -7.94 -23.27 -2.32
C LEU A 128 -8.86 -24.25 -1.59
N TYR A 129 -8.84 -24.27 -0.25
CA TYR A 129 -9.70 -25.15 0.54
C TYR A 129 -11.19 -24.83 0.38
N LYS A 130 -11.53 -23.55 0.22
CA LYS A 130 -12.92 -23.12 -0.05
C LYS A 130 -13.37 -23.40 -1.48
N GLY A 131 -12.46 -23.78 -2.38
CA GLY A 131 -12.77 -24.00 -3.80
C GLY A 131 -13.16 -22.73 -4.55
N THR A 132 -12.87 -21.55 -3.99
CA THR A 132 -13.27 -20.25 -4.55
C THR A 132 -12.19 -19.64 -5.45
N PHE A 133 -11.08 -20.34 -5.70
CA PHE A 133 -9.96 -19.80 -6.46
C PHE A 133 -10.07 -20.17 -7.94
N VAL A 134 -10.51 -19.21 -8.75
CA VAL A 134 -10.50 -19.29 -10.21
C VAL A 134 -9.40 -18.37 -10.73
N PHE A 135 -8.40 -18.94 -11.42
CA PHE A 135 -7.23 -18.19 -11.89
C PHE A 135 -7.61 -17.02 -12.82
N ASP A 136 -8.57 -17.22 -13.71
CA ASP A 136 -9.01 -16.20 -14.66
C ASP A 136 -9.65 -15.00 -13.94
N GLU A 137 -10.49 -15.26 -12.94
CA GLU A 137 -11.12 -14.22 -12.11
C GLU A 137 -10.07 -13.46 -11.30
N PHE A 138 -9.04 -14.15 -10.79
CA PHE A 138 -7.95 -13.52 -10.05
C PHE A 138 -7.18 -12.51 -10.92
N PHE A 139 -6.79 -12.89 -12.14
CA PHE A 139 -6.07 -11.97 -13.03
C PHE A 139 -6.96 -10.85 -13.58
N SER A 140 -8.24 -11.14 -13.85
CA SER A 140 -9.21 -10.11 -14.21
C SER A 140 -9.36 -9.07 -13.10
N ALA A 141 -9.50 -9.52 -11.84
CA ALA A 141 -9.60 -8.65 -10.67
C ALA A 141 -8.33 -7.79 -10.48
N ILE A 142 -7.13 -8.34 -10.70
CA ILE A 142 -5.89 -7.55 -10.69
C ILE A 142 -5.94 -6.45 -11.77
N GLY A 143 -6.39 -6.80 -12.98
CA GLY A 143 -6.53 -5.84 -14.08
C GLY A 143 -7.51 -4.72 -13.76
N GLU A 144 -8.67 -5.06 -13.20
CA GLU A 144 -9.68 -4.09 -12.75
C GLU A 144 -9.14 -3.17 -11.66
N ILE A 145 -8.50 -3.73 -10.63
CA ILE A 145 -7.87 -2.94 -9.56
C ILE A 145 -6.85 -1.97 -10.17
N LEU A 146 -5.95 -2.46 -11.03
CA LEU A 146 -4.94 -1.63 -11.70
C LEU A 146 -5.58 -0.50 -12.52
N SER A 147 -6.68 -0.78 -13.23
CA SER A 147 -7.43 0.21 -14.00
C SER A 147 -8.13 1.26 -13.13
N LEU A 148 -8.34 0.98 -11.84
CA LEU A 148 -8.94 1.90 -10.89
C LEU A 148 -7.87 2.76 -10.18
N ILE A 149 -6.68 2.20 -9.94
CA ILE A 149 -5.59 2.87 -9.20
C ILE A 149 -4.47 3.45 -10.08
N TRP A 150 -4.47 3.25 -11.40
CA TRP A 150 -3.34 3.67 -12.25
C TRP A 150 -3.02 5.16 -12.14
N VAL A 151 -4.03 6.03 -11.96
CA VAL A 151 -3.83 7.47 -11.76
C VAL A 151 -3.05 7.71 -10.46
N MET A 152 -3.40 7.02 -9.37
CA MET A 152 -2.68 7.12 -8.11
C MET A 152 -1.23 6.63 -8.26
N ILE A 153 -1.02 5.49 -8.93
CA ILE A 153 0.32 4.96 -9.22
C ILE A 153 1.13 5.96 -10.05
N ALA A 154 0.52 6.58 -11.07
CA ALA A 154 1.17 7.58 -11.91
C ALA A 154 1.57 8.84 -11.12
N LEU A 155 0.70 9.33 -10.24
CA LEU A 155 0.99 10.47 -9.37
C LEU A 155 2.13 10.15 -8.39
N ILE A 156 2.13 8.96 -7.80
CA ILE A 156 3.22 8.46 -6.96
C ILE A 156 4.54 8.43 -7.74
N GLY A 157 4.52 7.83 -8.93
CA GLY A 157 5.69 7.73 -9.79
C GLY A 157 6.25 9.10 -10.18
N LEU A 158 5.37 10.06 -10.46
CA LEU A 158 5.73 11.44 -10.78
C LEU A 158 6.39 12.14 -9.59
N VAL A 159 5.84 12.00 -8.39
CA VAL A 159 6.45 12.56 -7.17
C VAL A 159 7.83 11.94 -6.89
N LEU A 160 7.96 10.62 -7.01
CA LEU A 160 9.24 9.92 -6.89
C LEU A 160 10.25 10.42 -7.92
N PHE A 161 9.83 10.58 -9.17
CA PHE A 161 10.66 11.11 -10.24
C PHE A 161 11.17 12.53 -9.93
N PHE A 162 10.30 13.43 -9.46
CA PHE A 162 10.69 14.79 -9.07
C PHE A 162 11.68 14.81 -7.90
N ILE A 163 11.48 13.96 -6.89
CA ILE A 163 12.41 13.82 -5.76
C ILE A 163 13.78 13.35 -6.26
N TYR A 164 13.82 12.32 -7.11
CA TYR A 164 15.07 11.81 -7.67
C TYR A 164 15.77 12.85 -8.56
N ALA A 165 15.01 13.53 -9.42
CA ALA A 165 15.53 14.56 -10.33
C ALA A 165 16.09 15.78 -9.58
N THR A 166 15.49 16.17 -8.45
CA THR A 166 15.99 17.29 -7.63
C THR A 166 17.11 16.87 -6.66
N GLY A 167 17.13 15.60 -6.21
CA GLY A 167 18.18 15.05 -5.36
C GLY A 167 19.55 14.89 -6.05
N LYS A 168 19.60 14.79 -7.38
CA LYS A 168 20.85 14.68 -8.16
C LYS A 168 21.64 16.00 -8.25
N LYS A 169 21.14 17.10 -7.69
CA LYS A 169 21.75 18.44 -7.83
C LYS A 169 22.57 18.91 -6.62
N ASN A 170 22.81 18.05 -5.63
CA ASN A 170 23.75 18.29 -4.52
C ASN A 170 24.88 17.27 -4.51
#